data_AF-A0A938KGS4-F1
#
_entry.id   AF-A0A938KGS4-F1
#
_cell.length_a   1.000
_cell.length_b   1.000
_cell.length_c   1.000
_cell.angle_alpha   90.00
_cell.angle_beta   90.00
_cell.angle_gamma   90.00
#
_symmetry.space_group_name_H-M   'P 1'
#
loop_
_entity.id
_entity.type
_entity.pdbx_description
1 polymer ?
#
loop_
_entity_poly.entity_id
_entity_poly.type
_entity_poly.pdbx_seq_one_letter_code
_entity_poly.pdbx_strand_id
1 'polypeptide(L)'
;MPPAKKKNQPSPDERAMMVRWIEDELFPVDCNNPDPGRVTIRRLNRVEYNHTLRDLLGVDFKPAEDFPQDDVGHGFDNIGDVLSMPPVLLEKYVAAAEQALDQAIVTEDLSRKRSWRYDLENLDATAPVEPRGGGTWFGL
;
A
#
# COMPACT_ATOMS: atom_id res chain seq x y z
N MET A 1 32.84 -23.10 30.68
CA MET A 1 34.15 -22.64 30.16
C MET A 1 35.22 -23.69 30.40
N PRO A 2 36.22 -23.86 29.52
CA PRO A 2 37.39 -24.68 29.82
C PRO A 2 38.16 -24.08 31.01
N PRO A 3 38.79 -24.90 31.87
CA PRO A 3 39.47 -24.41 33.06
C PRO A 3 40.61 -23.44 32.70
N ALA A 4 40.75 -22.38 33.50
CA ALA A 4 41.68 -21.26 33.32
C ALA A 4 43.17 -21.66 33.22
N LYS A 5 43.51 -22.93 33.48
CA LYS A 5 44.88 -23.45 33.46
C LYS A 5 45.36 -23.95 32.09
N LYS A 6 44.54 -23.90 31.03
CA LYS A 6 44.98 -24.26 29.66
C LYS A 6 45.74 -23.08 29.02
N LYS A 7 47.06 -23.24 28.89
CA LYS A 7 48.05 -22.27 28.38
C LYS A 7 48.01 -22.01 26.87
N ASN A 8 47.09 -22.62 26.14
CA ASN A 8 46.99 -22.54 24.67
C ASN A 8 45.75 -21.75 24.28
N GLN A 9 45.68 -20.50 24.72
CA GLN A 9 44.70 -19.53 24.22
C GLN A 9 45.42 -18.65 23.21
N PRO A 10 44.75 -18.22 22.12
CA PRO A 10 45.34 -17.25 21.21
C PRO A 10 45.72 -15.96 21.96
N SER A 11 46.71 -15.24 21.48
CA SER A 11 47.03 -13.91 21.98
C SER A 11 45.84 -12.94 21.75
N PRO A 12 45.80 -11.78 22.43
CA PRO A 12 44.80 -10.75 22.14
C PRO A 12 44.75 -10.36 20.65
N ASP A 13 45.92 -10.27 20.00
CA ASP A 13 46.03 -9.89 18.59
C ASP A 13 45.52 -10.99 17.66
N GLU A 14 45.83 -12.26 17.96
CA GLU A 14 45.32 -13.41 17.22
C GLU A 14 43.79 -13.51 17.33
N ARG A 15 43.24 -13.24 18.53
CA ARG A 15 41.78 -13.17 18.71
C ARG A 15 41.15 -12.05 17.90
N ALA A 16 41.75 -10.85 17.92
CA ALA A 16 41.24 -9.71 17.16
C ALA A 16 41.26 -9.99 15.65
N MET A 17 42.33 -10.61 15.16
CA MET A 17 42.45 -11.01 13.76
C MET A 17 41.39 -12.05 13.36
N MET A 18 41.16 -13.06 14.21
CA MET A 18 40.11 -14.05 13.98
C MET A 18 38.71 -13.44 13.99
N VAL A 19 38.41 -12.59 14.97
CA VAL A 19 37.10 -11.92 15.07
C VAL A 19 36.85 -11.08 13.82
N ARG A 20 37.82 -10.26 13.42
CA ARG A 20 37.74 -9.44 12.22
C ARG A 20 37.50 -10.28 10.96
N TRP A 21 38.24 -11.38 10.80
CA TRP A 21 38.05 -12.28 9.66
C TRP A 21 36.63 -12.88 9.64
N ILE A 22 36.08 -13.29 10.80
CA ILE A 22 34.71 -13.79 10.90
C ILE A 22 33.70 -12.71 10.55
N GLU A 23 33.89 -11.48 11.04
CA GLU A 23 32.99 -10.35 10.76
C GLU A 23 32.98 -10.00 9.27
N ASP A 24 34.15 -9.94 8.63
CA ASP A 24 34.31 -9.66 7.20
C ASP A 24 33.63 -10.75 6.33
N GLU A 25 33.64 -12.02 6.77
CA GLU A 25 33.03 -13.14 6.03
C GLU A 25 31.52 -13.29 6.30
N LEU A 26 31.07 -13.07 7.55
CA LEU A 26 29.65 -13.25 7.93
C LEU A 26 28.78 -12.05 7.59
N PHE A 27 29.34 -10.84 7.56
CA PHE A 27 28.59 -9.61 7.34
C PHE A 27 29.18 -8.77 6.19
N PRO A 28 29.32 -9.34 4.97
CA PRO A 28 29.80 -8.58 3.84
C PRO A 28 28.78 -7.48 3.50
N VAL A 29 29.23 -6.22 3.51
CA VAL A 29 28.40 -5.08 3.10
C VAL A 29 28.65 -4.83 1.62
N ASP A 30 27.75 -5.33 0.76
CA ASP A 30 27.73 -4.93 -0.65
C ASP A 30 27.05 -3.56 -0.77
N CYS A 31 27.85 -2.51 -0.96
CA CYS A 31 27.34 -1.15 -1.14
C CYS A 31 26.46 -0.99 -2.39
N ASN A 32 26.56 -1.89 -3.37
CA ASN A 32 25.72 -1.87 -4.57
C ASN A 32 24.44 -2.71 -4.41
N ASN A 33 24.41 -3.62 -3.43
CA ASN A 33 23.26 -4.46 -3.13
C ASN A 33 23.10 -4.61 -1.61
N PRO A 34 22.66 -3.54 -0.92
CA PRO A 34 22.51 -3.57 0.53
C PRO A 34 21.43 -4.58 0.93
N ASP A 35 21.81 -5.56 1.75
CA ASP A 35 20.87 -6.50 2.37
C ASP A 35 20.42 -5.93 3.72
N PRO A 36 19.17 -5.45 3.87
CA PRO A 36 18.64 -4.97 5.14
C PRO A 36 18.41 -6.12 6.15
N GLY A 37 18.67 -7.36 5.77
CA GLY A 37 18.39 -8.55 6.54
C GLY A 37 16.92 -8.93 6.49
N ARG A 38 16.50 -9.76 7.45
CA ARG A 38 15.10 -10.20 7.54
C ARG A 38 14.23 -9.06 8.06
N VAL A 39 13.33 -8.58 7.21
CA VAL A 39 12.28 -7.63 7.58
C VAL A 39 10.97 -8.37 7.76
N THR A 40 10.29 -8.14 8.89
CA THR A 40 8.94 -8.64 9.13
C THR A 40 7.97 -7.97 8.17
N ILE A 41 7.13 -8.75 7.48
CA ILE A 41 6.04 -8.18 6.68
C ILE A 41 5.08 -7.47 7.65
N ARG A 42 4.98 -6.15 7.52
CA ARG A 42 4.07 -5.34 8.33
C ARG A 42 2.80 -5.00 7.56
N ARG A 43 1.67 -4.96 8.27
CA ARG A 43 0.47 -4.28 7.78
C ARG A 43 0.59 -2.76 7.97
N LEU A 44 -0.32 -2.02 7.34
CA LEU A 44 -0.52 -0.60 7.64
C LEU A 44 -1.26 -0.45 8.96
N ASN A 45 -0.93 0.60 9.72
CA ASN A 45 -1.72 1.02 10.86
C ASN A 45 -2.97 1.80 10.39
N ARG A 46 -3.90 2.13 11.30
CA ARG A 46 -5.16 2.79 10.95
C ARG A 46 -4.96 4.13 10.23
N VAL A 47 -3.99 4.91 10.69
CA VAL A 47 -3.68 6.24 10.13
C VAL A 47 -3.07 6.09 8.74
N GLU A 48 -2.08 5.21 8.61
CA GLU A 48 -1.41 4.88 7.35
C GLU A 48 -2.42 4.37 6.32
N TYR A 49 -3.35 3.50 6.70
CA TYR A 49 -4.37 2.98 5.80
C TYR A 49 -5.30 4.08 5.27
N ASN A 50 -5.80 4.96 6.15
CA ASN A 50 -6.64 6.09 5.75
C ASN A 50 -5.90 7.03 4.78
N HIS A 51 -4.64 7.37 5.09
CA HIS A 51 -3.85 8.22 4.20
C HIS A 51 -3.57 7.54 2.86
N THR A 52 -3.26 6.25 2.86
CA THR A 52 -3.01 5.48 1.63
C THR A 52 -4.24 5.46 0.74
N LEU A 53 -5.43 5.23 1.29
CA LEU A 53 -6.66 5.24 0.48
C LEU A 53 -7.00 6.64 -0.03
N ARG A 54 -6.77 7.68 0.76
CA ARG A 54 -6.89 9.07 0.30
C ARG A 54 -5.95 9.35 -0.87
N ASP A 55 -4.69 8.95 -0.76
CA ASP A 55 -3.67 9.23 -1.78
C ASP A 55 -3.89 8.42 -3.06
N LEU A 56 -4.34 7.17 -2.94
CA LEU A 56 -4.56 6.29 -4.09
C LEU A 56 -5.92 6.53 -4.79
N LEU A 57 -6.97 6.76 -4.01
CA LEU A 57 -8.35 6.82 -4.51
C LEU A 57 -8.98 8.22 -4.46
N GLY A 58 -8.34 9.18 -3.79
CA GLY A 58 -8.87 10.53 -3.62
C GLY A 58 -10.04 10.63 -2.63
N VAL A 59 -10.29 9.60 -1.81
CA VAL A 59 -11.40 9.58 -0.85
C VAL A 59 -11.07 10.36 0.43
N ASP A 60 -12.01 11.17 0.95
CA ASP A 60 -11.79 12.07 2.11
C ASP A 60 -12.51 11.61 3.40
N PHE A 61 -12.78 10.31 3.52
CA PHE A 61 -13.34 9.72 4.74
C PHE A 61 -12.32 8.80 5.43
N LYS A 62 -12.65 8.30 6.63
CA LYS A 62 -11.76 7.48 7.47
C LYS A 62 -12.22 6.01 7.54
N PRO A 63 -11.98 5.21 6.50
CA PRO A 63 -12.42 3.80 6.44
C PRO A 63 -11.88 2.91 7.57
N ALA A 64 -10.71 3.24 8.15
CA ALA A 64 -10.12 2.49 9.27
C ALA A 64 -10.64 2.92 10.65
N GLU A 65 -11.68 3.76 10.73
CA GLU A 65 -12.25 4.21 12.01
C GLU A 65 -12.82 3.03 12.83
N ASP A 66 -13.41 2.05 12.16
CA ASP A 66 -14.00 0.84 12.76
C ASP A 66 -12.99 -0.27 13.10
N PHE A 67 -11.70 -0.05 12.86
CA PHE A 67 -10.68 -1.06 13.12
C PHE A 67 -10.40 -1.12 14.64
N PRO A 68 -10.06 -2.31 15.18
CA PRO A 68 -9.43 -2.42 16.49
C PRO A 68 -8.23 -1.48 16.61
N GLN A 69 -7.93 -1.03 17.83
CA GLN A 69 -6.72 -0.24 18.06
C GLN A 69 -5.46 -1.02 17.66
N ASP A 70 -4.49 -0.30 17.10
CA ASP A 70 -3.19 -0.85 16.76
C ASP A 70 -2.37 -1.07 18.04
N ASP A 71 -1.61 -2.17 18.06
CA ASP A 71 -0.71 -2.47 19.16
C ASP A 71 0.46 -1.47 19.18
N VAL A 72 0.85 -1.04 20.38
CA VAL A 72 1.94 -0.07 20.58
C VAL A 72 3.20 -0.80 21.04
N GLY A 73 4.26 -0.71 20.23
CA GLY A 73 5.61 -1.19 20.56
C GLY A 73 6.56 -0.02 20.78
N HIS A 74 7.37 -0.04 21.83
CA HIS A 74 8.37 1.02 22.11
C HIS A 74 7.83 2.47 22.05
N GLY A 75 6.53 2.68 22.28
CA GLY A 75 5.87 3.99 22.18
C GLY A 75 5.35 4.37 20.79
N PHE A 76 5.44 3.48 19.80
CA PHE A 76 5.00 3.68 18.43
C PHE A 76 4.00 2.61 17.99
N ASP A 77 3.03 2.99 17.17
CA ASP A 77 1.95 2.14 16.63
C ASP A 77 2.21 1.69 15.18
N ASN A 78 3.44 1.88 14.69
CA ASN A 78 3.87 1.52 13.33
C ASN A 78 4.95 0.42 13.32
N ILE A 79 5.16 -0.25 14.45
CA ILE A 79 6.16 -1.31 14.60
C ILE A 79 5.60 -2.64 14.08
N GLY A 80 6.13 -3.10 12.95
CA GLY A 80 5.67 -4.31 12.27
C GLY A 80 5.68 -5.58 13.13
N ASP A 81 6.62 -5.70 14.06
CA ASP A 81 6.76 -6.87 14.93
C ASP A 81 5.62 -7.00 15.97
N VAL A 82 4.90 -5.91 16.24
CA VAL A 82 3.78 -5.90 17.20
C VAL A 82 2.42 -5.84 16.48
N LEU A 83 2.39 -5.39 15.22
CA LEU A 83 1.16 -5.30 14.43
C LEU A 83 0.68 -6.68 13.97
N SER A 84 -0.21 -7.27 14.77
CA SER A 84 -0.89 -8.52 14.43
C SER A 84 -2.05 -8.33 13.44
N MET A 85 -2.45 -9.39 12.73
CA MET A 85 -3.63 -9.41 11.85
C MET A 85 -4.68 -10.41 12.36
N PRO A 86 -5.54 -9.99 13.30
CA PRO A 86 -6.67 -10.82 13.74
C PRO A 86 -7.69 -11.05 12.61
N PRO A 87 -8.42 -12.18 12.60
CA PRO A 87 -9.47 -12.44 11.60
C PRO A 87 -10.49 -11.31 11.48
N VAL A 88 -10.93 -10.74 12.60
CA VAL A 88 -11.89 -9.62 12.62
C VAL A 88 -11.33 -8.37 11.91
N LEU A 89 -10.02 -8.11 12.04
CA LEU A 89 -9.40 -6.99 11.35
C LEU A 89 -9.38 -7.23 9.83
N LEU A 90 -9.16 -8.47 9.38
CA LEU A 90 -9.22 -8.80 7.95
C LEU A 90 -10.63 -8.57 7.37
N GLU A 91 -11.67 -8.96 8.10
CA GLU A 91 -13.07 -8.68 7.70
C GLU A 91 -13.31 -7.17 7.59
N LYS A 92 -12.81 -6.38 8.54
CA LYS A 92 -12.90 -4.92 8.52
C LYS A 92 -12.14 -4.31 7.34
N TYR A 93 -10.99 -4.85 6.94
CA TYR A 93 -10.28 -4.41 5.74
C TYR A 93 -11.10 -4.57 4.46
N VAL A 94 -11.79 -5.71 4.31
CA VAL A 94 -12.65 -5.96 3.14
C VAL A 94 -13.81 -4.95 3.11
N ALA A 95 -14.51 -4.79 4.22
CA ALA A 95 -15.60 -3.82 4.32
C ALA A 95 -15.15 -2.37 4.06
N ALA A 96 -13.99 -1.99 4.59
CA ALA A 96 -13.39 -0.68 4.36
C ALA A 96 -13.01 -0.47 2.88
N ALA A 97 -12.48 -1.49 2.21
CA ALA A 97 -12.14 -1.42 0.79
C ALA A 97 -13.38 -1.28 -0.09
N GLU A 98 -14.46 -2.00 0.21
CA GLU A 98 -15.75 -1.85 -0.48
C GLU A 98 -16.28 -0.42 -0.36
N GLN A 99 -16.33 0.13 0.85
CA GLN A 99 -16.75 1.52 1.07
C GLN A 99 -15.89 2.53 0.30
N ALA A 100 -14.57 2.29 0.24
CA ALA A 100 -13.66 3.18 -0.49
C ALA A 100 -13.89 3.11 -2.00
N LEU A 101 -14.13 1.92 -2.54
CA LEU A 101 -14.41 1.71 -3.96
C LEU A 101 -15.78 2.28 -4.36
N ASP A 102 -16.80 2.16 -3.52
CA ASP A 102 -18.12 2.76 -3.77
C ASP A 102 -18.06 4.29 -3.90
N GLN A 103 -17.14 4.93 -3.18
CA GLN A 103 -16.90 6.37 -3.30
C GLN A 103 -16.02 6.72 -4.50
N ALA A 104 -15.00 5.90 -4.78
CA ALA A 104 -14.04 6.18 -5.85
C ALA A 104 -14.60 5.90 -7.25
N ILE A 105 -15.48 4.91 -7.38
CA ILE A 105 -16.03 4.46 -8.66
C ILE A 105 -17.38 5.14 -8.91
N VAL A 106 -17.37 6.21 -9.70
CA VAL A 106 -18.60 6.80 -10.22
C VAL A 106 -19.08 5.97 -11.41
N THR A 107 -20.14 5.20 -11.21
CA THR A 107 -20.83 4.53 -12.34
C THR A 107 -21.87 5.49 -12.91
N GLU A 108 -21.83 5.73 -14.23
CA GLU A 108 -22.96 6.35 -14.91
C GLU A 108 -24.15 5.41 -14.80
N ASP A 109 -25.31 5.95 -14.44
CA ASP A 109 -26.56 5.21 -14.53
C ASP A 109 -26.84 4.88 -16.01
N LEU A 110 -26.44 3.68 -16.45
CA LEU A 110 -26.70 3.19 -17.80
C LEU A 110 -28.21 3.06 -18.09
N SER A 111 -29.07 3.09 -17.07
CA SER A 111 -30.52 3.13 -17.23
C SER A 111 -31.06 4.51 -17.59
N ARG A 112 -30.23 5.56 -17.47
CA ARG A 112 -30.56 6.92 -17.92
C ARG A 112 -30.62 6.92 -19.44
N LYS A 113 -31.75 6.46 -19.98
CA LYS A 113 -32.07 6.51 -21.40
C LYS A 113 -31.85 7.93 -21.87
N ARG A 114 -30.82 8.14 -22.69
CA ARG A 114 -30.64 9.39 -23.43
C ARG A 114 -31.87 9.58 -24.32
N SER A 115 -32.83 10.39 -23.86
CA SER A 115 -34.03 10.69 -24.62
C SER A 115 -33.68 11.82 -25.59
N TRP A 116 -33.52 11.46 -26.86
CA TRP A 116 -33.47 12.43 -27.93
C TRP A 116 -34.90 12.93 -28.17
N ARG A 117 -35.16 14.20 -27.90
CA ARG A 117 -36.44 14.84 -28.24
C ARG A 117 -36.27 15.53 -29.59
N TYR A 118 -36.85 14.95 -30.64
CA TYR A 118 -36.91 15.58 -31.95
C TYR A 118 -38.12 16.51 -32.02
N ASP A 119 -37.91 17.69 -32.58
CA ASP A 119 -38.99 18.60 -32.93
C ASP A 119 -39.43 18.29 -34.36
N LEU A 120 -40.63 17.72 -34.52
CA LEU A 120 -41.14 17.24 -35.81
C LEU A 120 -41.38 18.39 -36.80
N GLU A 121 -41.54 19.61 -36.31
CA GLU A 121 -41.79 20.79 -37.14
C GLU A 121 -40.54 21.26 -37.91
N ASN A 122 -39.33 20.80 -37.54
CA ASN A 122 -38.06 21.22 -38.14
C ASN A 122 -37.20 20.03 -38.63
N LEU A 123 -37.80 18.85 -38.81
CA LEU A 123 -37.09 17.67 -39.34
C LEU A 123 -37.02 17.74 -40.87
N ASP A 124 -35.95 18.35 -41.38
CA ASP A 124 -35.59 18.22 -42.80
C ASP A 124 -35.11 16.79 -43.05
N ALA A 125 -35.90 15.99 -43.77
CA ALA A 125 -35.63 14.57 -44.06
C ALA A 125 -34.39 14.33 -44.95
N THR A 126 -33.72 15.40 -45.38
CA THR A 126 -32.54 15.40 -46.24
C THR A 126 -31.30 16.02 -45.59
N ALA A 127 -31.42 16.59 -44.38
CA ALA A 127 -30.29 17.21 -43.69
C ALA A 127 -29.41 16.16 -42.99
N PRO A 128 -28.07 16.25 -43.07
CA PRO A 128 -27.18 15.42 -42.26
C PRO A 128 -27.46 15.69 -40.77
N VAL A 129 -27.49 14.62 -39.97
CA VAL A 129 -27.68 14.74 -38.52
C VAL A 129 -26.43 15.35 -37.90
N GLU A 130 -26.45 16.65 -37.60
CA GLU A 130 -25.44 17.26 -36.76
C GLU A 130 -25.82 17.08 -35.28
N PRO A 131 -25.01 16.37 -34.49
CA PRO A 131 -25.26 16.27 -33.06
C PRO A 131 -25.11 17.65 -32.43
N ARG A 132 -26.18 18.18 -31.83
CA ARG A 132 -26.10 19.36 -30.95
C ARG A 132 -25.44 18.98 -29.63
N GLY A 133 -24.11 18.93 -29.69
CA GLY A 133 -23.20 18.87 -28.56
C GLY A 133 -21.83 19.16 -29.15
N GLY A 134 -21.27 20.33 -28.88
CA GLY A 134 -20.04 20.85 -29.48
C GLY A 134 -18.79 20.06 -29.08
N GLY A 135 -18.73 18.79 -29.44
CA GLY A 135 -17.56 17.93 -29.39
C GLY A 135 -17.07 17.70 -30.81
N THR A 136 -15.93 18.28 -31.15
CA THR A 136 -15.18 17.96 -32.36
C THR A 136 -14.75 16.50 -32.31
N TRP A 137 -15.27 15.68 -33.22
CA TRP A 137 -14.77 14.34 -33.46
C TRP A 137 -13.52 14.45 -34.36
N PHE A 138 -12.33 14.25 -33.79
CA PHE A 138 -11.12 13.99 -34.59
C PHE A 138 -11.13 12.52 -35.01
N GLY A 139 -11.19 12.29 -36.31
CA GLY A 139 -11.03 10.97 -36.91
C GLY A 139 -9.57 10.56 -37.03
N LEU A 140 -9.31 9.29 -36.68
CA LEU A 140 -8.29 8.42 -37.27
C LEU A 140 -9.00 7.14 -37.71
#